data_AF-E1WVZ8-F1
#
_entry.id   AF-E1WVZ8-F1
#
_cell.length_a   1.000
_cell.length_b   1.000
_cell.length_c   1.000
_cell.angle_alpha   90.00
_cell.angle_beta   90.00
_cell.angle_gamma   90.00
#
_symmetry.space_group_name_H-M   'P 1'
#
loop_
_entity.id
_entity.type
_entity.pdbx_description
1 polymer ?
#
loop_
_entity_poly.entity_id
_entity_poly.type
_entity_poly.pdbx_seq_one_letter_code
_entity_poly.pdbx_strand_id
1 'polypeptide(L)'
;MDRIILFFLGSVLLLSGCKNSKQPEGYNSVNIIEYVNVYDENNRILTAQGSEYDYLYFGDNKDKGILAATNNFTKTYSYDNDSYCYTVEEPLSGSLLKTMRYTVNSIEELVLENNKDTFSYSFSLYYDKNKPKYKKSIIILGDDPFSDSRYEEYYYYDNNGNNTKKIRHDLNTGEREETYKFNDTDYKEAVNLVPSSDYKQNIECSLKQTVNDTLISRITLNGVLDRVMKEYTIGKKKIKEEFDNGMTLVNKETEYKENGLRVNVNHTLRNTGYSTDSIYYEGNKKVKHIYNSDYNGTITLEISEYDEQGNIIKKTKKLRWESDNEITR
;
A
#
# COMPACT_ATOMS: atom_id res chain seq x y z
N MET A 1 -4.03 -28.65 22.42
CA MET A 1 -5.23 -27.89 22.83
C MET A 1 -4.77 -26.82 23.80
N ASP A 2 -5.36 -25.64 23.66
CA ASP A 2 -5.17 -24.41 24.44
C ASP A 2 -4.19 -23.35 23.92
N ARG A 3 -4.79 -22.16 23.71
CA ARG A 3 -4.26 -20.81 23.46
C ARG A 3 -3.92 -20.41 22.01
N ILE A 4 -4.89 -20.57 21.11
CA ILE A 4 -5.09 -19.58 20.04
C ILE A 4 -5.92 -18.44 20.65
N ILE A 5 -5.26 -17.35 21.02
CA ILE A 5 -5.94 -16.15 21.52
C ILE A 5 -6.73 -15.57 20.34
N LEU A 6 -8.07 -15.56 20.48
CA LEU A 6 -8.98 -14.79 19.64
C LEU A 6 -8.61 -13.30 19.75
N PHE A 7 -7.84 -12.79 18.79
CA PHE A 7 -7.77 -11.35 18.53
C PHE A 7 -8.85 -10.98 17.52
N PHE A 8 -10.11 -11.08 17.97
CA PHE A 8 -11.25 -10.40 17.35
C PHE A 8 -11.63 -9.22 18.24
N LEU A 9 -11.05 -8.06 17.97
CA LEU A 9 -11.60 -6.76 18.34
C LEU A 9 -11.77 -5.94 17.06
N GLY A 10 -12.74 -6.37 16.26
CA GLY A 10 -13.49 -5.45 15.42
C GLY A 10 -14.49 -4.70 16.31
N SER A 11 -14.69 -3.42 16.00
CA SER A 11 -15.72 -2.52 16.53
C SER A 11 -15.65 -2.12 18.01
N VAL A 12 -14.90 -1.05 18.31
CA VAL A 12 -15.33 -0.04 19.31
C VAL A 12 -15.15 1.36 18.71
N LEU A 13 -16.29 1.93 18.36
CA LEU A 13 -16.69 3.35 18.40
C LEU A 13 -15.59 4.38 18.77
N LEU A 14 -15.32 5.31 17.84
CA LEU A 14 -15.19 6.72 18.21
C LEU A 14 -16.15 7.53 17.33
N LEU A 15 -17.13 8.08 18.03
CA LEU A 15 -18.19 8.95 17.56
C LEU A 15 -17.63 10.25 16.97
N SER A 16 -18.45 10.79 16.08
CA SER A 16 -18.47 12.17 15.63
C SER A 16 -18.30 13.22 16.75
N GLY A 17 -17.59 14.29 16.40
CA GLY A 17 -17.89 15.67 16.82
C GLY A 17 -17.83 15.99 18.31
N CYS A 18 -16.69 16.48 18.78
CA CYS A 18 -16.58 17.70 19.60
C CYS A 18 -15.10 17.99 19.87
N LYS A 19 -14.74 19.28 19.83
CA LYS A 19 -13.46 19.82 20.29
C LYS A 19 -13.11 19.25 21.67
N ASN A 20 -12.29 18.21 21.73
CA ASN A 20 -11.64 17.75 22.94
C ASN A 20 -10.19 17.43 22.58
N SER A 21 -9.34 18.42 22.75
CA SER A 21 -7.88 18.36 22.70
C SER A 21 -7.31 17.56 23.89
N LYS A 22 -7.83 16.36 24.14
CA LYS A 22 -7.25 15.44 25.11
C LYS A 22 -6.46 14.36 24.37
N GLN A 23 -5.19 14.31 24.74
CA GLN A 23 -4.13 13.36 24.45
C GLN A 23 -4.53 12.09 23.66
N PRO A 24 -3.82 11.72 22.60
CA PRO A 24 -3.69 10.32 22.27
C PRO A 24 -2.74 9.67 23.28
N GLU A 25 -3.28 9.03 24.31
CA GLU A 25 -2.49 8.38 25.38
C GLU A 25 -1.35 7.53 24.80
N GLY A 26 -0.11 7.82 25.21
CA GLY A 26 1.06 6.99 24.95
C GLY A 26 1.80 7.15 23.61
N TYR A 27 1.49 8.14 22.76
CA TYR A 27 2.22 8.37 21.51
C TYR A 27 3.33 9.42 21.66
N ASN A 28 4.46 9.21 20.96
CA ASN A 28 5.63 10.08 20.97
C ASN A 28 5.53 11.23 19.98
N SER A 29 4.85 11.03 18.84
CA SER A 29 4.56 12.11 17.90
C SER A 29 3.18 11.99 17.27
N VAL A 30 2.65 13.14 16.87
CA VAL A 30 1.40 13.27 16.13
C VAL A 30 1.60 14.28 15.02
N ASN A 31 1.49 13.82 13.77
CA ASN A 31 1.45 14.64 12.58
C ASN A 31 -0.02 14.77 12.14
N ILE A 32 -0.48 15.99 11.92
CA ILE A 32 -1.83 16.30 11.46
C ILE A 32 -1.72 17.13 10.19
N ILE A 33 -2.37 16.70 9.12
CA ILE A 33 -2.50 17.46 7.89
C ILE A 33 -3.98 17.70 7.64
N GLU A 34 -4.37 18.96 7.49
CA GLU A 34 -5.72 19.38 7.14
C GLU A 34 -5.70 20.01 5.75
N TYR A 35 -6.71 19.69 4.93
CA TYR A 35 -6.81 20.17 3.56
C TYR A 35 -8.07 21.00 3.37
N VAL A 36 -7.91 22.13 2.68
CA VAL A 36 -9.01 22.89 2.09
C VAL A 36 -8.96 22.67 0.58
N ASN A 37 -9.91 21.88 0.08
CA ASN A 37 -10.01 21.52 -1.33
C ASN A 37 -10.85 22.56 -2.09
N VAL A 38 -10.34 23.01 -3.24
CA VAL A 38 -11.04 23.90 -4.17
C VAL A 38 -11.37 23.11 -5.42
N TYR A 39 -12.60 23.27 -5.92
CA TYR A 39 -13.15 22.51 -7.03
C TYR A 39 -13.47 23.41 -8.22
N ASP A 40 -13.41 22.84 -9.43
CA ASP A 40 -13.95 23.47 -10.64
C ASP A 40 -15.47 23.26 -10.76
N GLU A 41 -16.06 23.83 -11.82
CA GLU A 41 -17.48 23.71 -12.14
C GLU A 41 -17.95 22.26 -12.39
N ASN A 42 -17.02 21.36 -12.71
CA ASN A 42 -17.27 19.94 -12.94
C ASN A 42 -17.03 19.08 -11.67
N ASN A 43 -16.84 19.70 -10.50
CA ASN A 43 -16.48 19.06 -9.24
C ASN A 43 -15.16 18.28 -9.28
N ARG A 44 -14.22 18.69 -10.14
CA ARG A 44 -12.84 18.19 -10.15
C ARG A 44 -11.99 19.08 -9.24
N ILE A 45 -11.08 18.48 -8.47
CA ILE A 45 -10.22 19.24 -7.55
C ILE A 45 -9.21 20.07 -8.35
N LEU A 46 -9.13 21.37 -8.12
CA LEU A 46 -8.16 22.27 -8.74
C LEU A 46 -6.94 22.47 -7.85
N THR A 47 -7.18 22.71 -6.57
CA THR A 47 -6.12 22.88 -5.57
C THR A 47 -6.51 22.25 -4.25
N ALA A 48 -5.51 21.79 -3.51
CA ALA A 48 -5.64 21.40 -2.11
C ALA A 48 -4.65 22.22 -1.29
N GLN A 49 -5.15 23.13 -0.46
CA GLN A 49 -4.32 23.88 0.47
C GLN A 49 -4.13 23.04 1.74
N GLY A 50 -2.91 22.60 2.00
CA GLY A 50 -2.56 21.78 3.14
C GLY A 50 -1.92 22.60 4.25
N SER A 51 -2.39 22.39 5.48
CA SER A 51 -1.73 22.85 6.71
C SER A 51 -1.31 21.63 7.52
N GLU A 52 0.00 21.48 7.72
CA GLU A 52 0.62 20.40 8.46
C GLU A 52 1.12 20.88 9.82
N TYR A 53 0.84 20.10 10.85
CA TYR A 53 1.21 20.34 12.24
C TYR A 53 1.92 19.13 12.82
N ASP A 54 3.16 19.31 13.25
CA ASP A 54 3.94 18.27 13.90
C ASP A 54 4.01 18.50 15.41
N TYR A 55 3.49 17.55 16.18
CA TYR A 55 3.55 17.56 17.63
C TYR A 55 4.47 16.46 18.16
N LEU A 56 5.35 16.79 19.10
CA LEU A 56 6.22 15.86 19.80
C LEU A 56 5.88 15.78 21.29
N TYR A 57 5.92 14.59 21.88
CA TYR A 57 5.52 14.31 23.26
C TYR A 57 6.67 13.59 24.00
N PHE A 58 7.57 14.37 24.60
CA PHE A 58 8.76 13.87 25.31
C PHE A 58 9.01 14.61 26.64
N GLY A 59 9.76 13.96 27.54
CA GLY A 59 10.17 14.52 28.82
C GLY A 59 9.00 15.00 29.69
N ASP A 60 9.15 16.18 30.29
CA ASP A 60 8.11 16.82 31.11
C ASP A 60 6.88 17.28 30.30
N ASN A 61 6.97 17.25 28.97
CA ASN A 61 5.90 17.70 28.05
C ASN A 61 5.11 16.53 27.44
N LYS A 62 5.26 15.30 27.95
CA LYS A 62 4.51 14.11 27.52
C LYS A 62 2.99 14.31 27.51
N ASP A 63 2.47 15.20 28.35
CA ASP A 63 1.02 15.44 28.49
C ASP A 63 0.51 16.70 27.78
N LYS A 64 1.42 17.54 27.25
CA LYS A 64 1.06 18.83 26.63
C LYS A 64 1.31 18.86 25.12
N GLY A 65 2.30 18.10 24.65
CA GLY A 65 2.75 18.17 23.26
C GLY A 65 3.49 19.47 22.96
N ILE A 66 4.56 19.37 22.19
CA ILE A 66 5.33 20.50 21.68
C ILE A 66 5.04 20.60 20.19
N LEU A 67 4.47 21.71 19.74
CA LEU A 67 4.37 22.00 18.31
C LEU A 67 5.80 22.23 17.78
N ALA A 68 6.33 21.26 17.05
CA ALA A 68 7.68 21.25 16.54
C ALA A 68 7.79 21.99 15.20
N ALA A 69 6.80 21.84 14.32
CA ALA A 69 6.78 22.49 13.02
C ALA A 69 5.35 22.80 12.57
N THR A 70 5.24 23.79 11.68
CA THR A 70 4.02 24.08 10.94
C THR A 70 4.41 24.37 9.50
N ASN A 71 3.88 23.58 8.57
CA ASN A 71 4.13 23.74 7.15
C ASN A 71 2.82 24.02 6.43
N ASN A 72 2.85 24.97 5.50
CA ASN A 72 1.74 25.19 4.59
C ASN A 72 2.21 24.90 3.18
N PHE A 73 1.38 24.20 2.42
CA PHE A 73 1.68 23.81 1.07
C PHE A 73 0.42 23.84 0.21
N THR A 74 0.59 23.91 -1.10
CA THR A 74 -0.52 23.86 -2.05
C THR A 74 -0.24 22.78 -3.05
N LYS A 75 -1.16 21.82 -3.17
CA LYS A 75 -1.18 20.90 -4.30
C LYS A 75 -1.97 21.52 -5.44
N THR A 76 -1.45 21.44 -6.65
CA THR A 76 -2.12 21.93 -7.85
C THR A 76 -2.47 20.75 -8.74
N TYR A 77 -3.66 20.79 -9.35
CA TYR A 77 -4.18 19.77 -10.24
C TYR A 77 -4.42 20.40 -11.61
N SER A 78 -3.74 19.88 -12.62
CA SER A 78 -3.81 20.37 -14.00
C SER A 78 -4.38 19.29 -14.89
N TYR A 79 -5.54 19.54 -15.50
CA TYR A 79 -6.26 18.58 -16.33
C TYR A 79 -5.99 18.80 -17.82
N ASP A 80 -5.76 17.73 -18.56
CA ASP A 80 -5.65 17.78 -20.02
C ASP A 80 -7.08 17.79 -20.62
N ASN A 81 -7.64 18.97 -20.95
CA ASN A 81 -9.02 19.13 -21.49
C ASN A 81 -10.11 18.39 -20.65
N ASP A 82 -11.26 18.02 -21.25
CA ASP A 82 -12.33 17.21 -20.62
C ASP A 82 -11.94 15.74 -20.36
N SER A 83 -10.63 15.42 -20.29
CA SER A 83 -10.17 14.06 -20.06
C SER A 83 -10.03 13.74 -18.56
N TYR A 84 -9.98 12.44 -18.26
CA TYR A 84 -9.61 11.91 -16.94
C TYR A 84 -8.09 11.98 -16.68
N CYS A 85 -7.30 12.54 -17.60
CA CYS A 85 -5.87 12.68 -17.44
C CYS A 85 -5.56 13.99 -16.70
N TYR A 86 -4.68 13.91 -15.71
CA TYR A 86 -4.28 15.06 -14.93
C TYR A 86 -2.88 14.92 -14.36
N THR A 87 -2.28 16.07 -14.07
CA THR A 87 -1.00 16.17 -13.38
C THR A 87 -1.22 16.81 -12.02
N VAL A 88 -0.52 16.30 -11.01
CA VAL A 88 -0.52 16.84 -9.65
C VAL A 88 0.90 17.29 -9.33
N GLU A 89 1.04 18.53 -8.88
CA GLU A 89 2.28 19.01 -8.30
C GLU A 89 2.08 19.18 -6.80
N GLU A 90 2.97 18.57 -6.01
CA GLU A 90 2.95 18.56 -4.57
C GLU A 90 4.33 18.96 -4.04
N PRO A 91 4.47 20.18 -3.48
CA PRO A 91 5.69 20.53 -2.76
C PRO A 91 5.75 19.71 -1.47
N LEU A 92 6.89 19.07 -1.25
CA LEU A 92 7.18 18.28 -0.06
C LEU A 92 8.08 19.08 0.90
N SER A 93 8.30 18.56 2.11
CA SER A 93 9.22 19.17 3.08
C SER A 93 10.62 19.39 2.49
N GLY A 94 11.21 20.56 2.74
CA GLY A 94 12.51 20.94 2.18
C GLY A 94 12.36 21.56 0.78
N SER A 95 13.26 21.19 -0.14
CA SER A 95 13.25 21.66 -1.54
C SER A 95 12.83 20.58 -2.54
N LEU A 96 12.08 19.59 -2.06
CA LEU A 96 11.58 18.48 -2.84
C LEU A 96 10.24 18.84 -3.50
N LEU A 97 10.12 18.55 -4.80
CA LEU A 97 8.88 18.66 -5.54
C LEU A 97 8.48 17.29 -6.08
N LYS A 98 7.26 16.86 -5.78
CA LYS A 98 6.66 15.66 -6.32
C LYS A 98 5.70 16.01 -7.45
N THR A 99 5.91 15.41 -8.62
CA THR A 99 5.00 15.52 -9.76
C THR A 99 4.43 14.13 -10.06
N MET A 100 3.10 14.03 -10.14
CA MET A 100 2.40 12.80 -10.50
C MET A 100 1.57 13.03 -11.75
N ARG A 101 1.77 12.23 -12.79
CA ARG A 101 0.95 12.27 -14.01
C ARG A 101 0.09 11.03 -14.11
N TYR A 102 -1.21 11.25 -14.22
CA TYR A 102 -2.23 10.22 -14.40
C TYR A 102 -2.77 10.30 -15.82
N THR A 103 -2.76 9.17 -16.53
CA THR A 103 -3.48 9.00 -17.79
C THR A 103 -4.48 7.87 -17.64
N VAL A 104 -5.24 7.59 -18.71
CA VAL A 104 -6.18 6.46 -18.75
C VAL A 104 -5.52 5.14 -18.34
N ASN A 105 -4.27 4.92 -18.78
CA ASN A 105 -3.59 3.63 -18.66
C ASN A 105 -2.21 3.74 -18.00
N SER A 106 -1.79 4.90 -17.51
CA SER A 106 -0.48 5.06 -16.90
C SER A 106 -0.50 5.95 -15.67
N ILE A 107 0.44 5.67 -14.77
CA ILE A 107 0.76 6.49 -13.61
C ILE A 107 2.25 6.72 -13.65
N GLU A 108 2.67 7.98 -13.63
CA GLU A 108 4.05 8.40 -13.52
C GLU A 108 4.22 9.25 -12.26
N GLU A 109 5.29 9.03 -11.53
CA GLU A 109 5.66 9.78 -10.34
C GLU A 109 7.14 10.14 -10.41
N LEU A 110 7.45 11.41 -10.19
CA LEU A 110 8.80 11.96 -10.18
C LEU A 110 8.98 12.83 -8.93
N VAL A 111 10.07 12.62 -8.20
CA VAL A 111 10.46 13.47 -7.07
C VAL A 111 11.83 14.08 -7.38
N LEU A 112 11.90 15.41 -7.38
CA LEU A 112 13.10 16.18 -7.66
C LEU A 112 13.54 16.97 -6.44
N GLU A 113 14.85 17.03 -6.18
CA GLU A 113 15.47 17.96 -5.23
C GLU A 113 15.99 19.20 -5.96
N ASN A 114 15.61 20.40 -5.49
CA ASN A 114 16.08 21.69 -6.03
C ASN A 114 15.93 21.83 -7.56
N ASN A 115 14.90 21.21 -8.16
CA ASN A 115 14.64 21.22 -9.61
C ASN A 115 15.81 20.69 -10.48
N LYS A 116 16.70 19.85 -9.94
CA LYS A 116 17.88 19.35 -10.68
C LYS A 116 18.16 17.86 -10.51
N ASP A 117 18.13 17.34 -9.29
CA ASP A 117 18.49 15.95 -9.03
C ASP A 117 17.25 15.08 -8.83
N THR A 118 17.18 13.96 -9.56
CA THR A 118 16.07 13.00 -9.44
C THR A 118 16.28 12.15 -8.21
N PHE A 119 15.42 12.32 -7.20
CA PHE A 119 15.44 11.52 -5.99
C PHE A 119 14.74 10.17 -6.19
N SER A 120 13.59 10.20 -6.86
CA SER A 120 12.87 8.99 -7.24
C SER A 120 12.08 9.17 -8.52
N TYR A 121 11.92 8.06 -9.24
CA TYR A 121 11.10 7.94 -10.42
C TYR A 121 10.35 6.62 -10.37
N SER A 122 9.05 6.65 -10.62
CA SER A 122 8.27 5.45 -10.87
C SER A 122 7.31 5.64 -12.03
N PHE A 123 7.16 4.60 -12.83
CA PHE A 123 6.24 4.58 -13.95
C PHE A 123 5.56 3.24 -14.01
N SER A 124 4.24 3.25 -14.17
CA SER A 124 3.44 2.05 -14.38
C SER A 124 2.51 2.27 -15.56
N LEU A 125 2.56 1.35 -16.51
CA LEU A 125 1.67 1.27 -17.66
C LEU A 125 0.80 0.02 -17.54
N TYR A 126 -0.47 0.13 -17.89
CA TYR A 126 -1.47 -0.90 -17.72
C TYR A 126 -2.18 -1.23 -19.03
N TYR A 127 -2.62 -2.49 -19.18
CA TYR A 127 -3.61 -2.85 -20.20
C TYR A 127 -5.03 -2.46 -19.75
N ASP A 128 -5.30 -2.65 -18.46
CA ASP A 128 -6.55 -2.33 -17.77
C ASP A 128 -6.25 -2.18 -16.27
N LYS A 129 -7.18 -1.63 -15.50
CA LYS A 129 -7.09 -1.47 -14.05
C LYS A 129 -6.72 -2.82 -13.41
N ASN A 130 -5.60 -2.85 -12.69
CA ASN A 130 -4.99 -4.04 -12.05
C ASN A 130 -4.24 -5.02 -12.98
N LYS A 131 -4.07 -4.72 -14.28
CA LYS A 131 -3.25 -5.51 -15.22
C LYS A 131 -2.04 -4.70 -15.69
N PRO A 132 -0.94 -4.67 -14.91
CA PRO A 132 0.27 -3.96 -15.32
C PRO A 132 0.83 -4.58 -16.59
N LYS A 133 1.26 -3.75 -17.53
CA LYS A 133 1.98 -4.10 -18.75
C LYS A 133 3.48 -3.89 -18.56
N TYR A 134 3.83 -2.76 -17.95
CA TYR A 134 5.20 -2.37 -17.68
C TYR A 134 5.29 -1.58 -16.39
N LYS A 135 6.35 -1.82 -15.63
CA LYS A 135 6.69 -1.02 -14.45
C LYS A 135 8.16 -0.66 -14.49
N LYS A 136 8.46 0.55 -14.04
CA LYS A 136 9.82 1.03 -13.77
C LYS A 136 9.83 1.70 -12.41
N SER A 137 10.85 1.40 -11.64
CA SER A 137 11.12 2.05 -10.36
C SER A 137 12.60 2.37 -10.30
N ILE A 138 12.92 3.60 -9.96
CA ILE A 138 14.28 4.05 -9.65
C ILE A 138 14.17 4.89 -8.38
N ILE A 139 14.76 4.39 -7.30
CA ILE A 139 14.87 5.17 -6.06
C ILE A 139 16.36 5.35 -5.79
N ILE A 140 16.76 6.59 -5.52
CA ILE A 140 18.12 6.97 -5.15
C ILE A 140 18.10 7.29 -3.66
N LEU A 141 18.43 6.31 -2.82
CA LEU A 141 18.55 6.46 -1.36
C LEU A 141 19.99 6.23 -0.96
N GLY A 142 20.66 7.28 -0.47
CA GLY A 142 22.06 7.19 -0.04
C GLY A 142 23.03 6.83 -1.18
N ASP A 143 24.27 6.51 -0.81
CA ASP A 143 25.36 6.24 -1.76
C ASP A 143 25.26 4.84 -2.40
N ASP A 144 24.70 3.86 -1.67
CA ASP A 144 24.62 2.47 -2.13
C ASP A 144 23.18 2.09 -2.57
N PRO A 145 22.98 1.61 -3.79
CA PRO A 145 21.66 1.18 -4.24
C PRO A 145 21.23 -0.14 -3.58
N PHE A 146 20.01 -0.18 -3.05
CA PHE A 146 19.37 -1.44 -2.64
C PHE A 146 18.96 -2.25 -3.87
N SER A 147 19.11 -3.58 -3.85
CA SER A 147 18.80 -4.46 -4.99
C SER A 147 17.35 -4.33 -5.52
N ASP A 148 16.39 -4.01 -4.65
CA ASP A 148 14.98 -3.80 -5.04
C ASP A 148 14.62 -2.34 -5.37
N SER A 149 15.57 -1.41 -5.31
CA SER A 149 15.29 0.03 -5.51
C SER A 149 15.27 0.46 -6.98
N ARG A 150 15.91 -0.29 -7.88
CA ARG A 150 16.03 0.05 -9.30
C ARG A 150 15.74 -1.14 -10.19
N TYR A 151 14.58 -1.15 -10.82
CA TYR A 151 14.16 -2.26 -11.67
C TYR A 151 13.21 -1.84 -12.79
N GLU A 152 13.09 -2.71 -13.78
CA GLU A 152 12.00 -2.75 -14.75
C GLU A 152 11.31 -4.10 -14.73
N GLU A 153 10.00 -4.11 -14.92
CA GLU A 153 9.21 -5.34 -15.06
C GLU A 153 8.29 -5.26 -16.28
N TYR A 154 8.26 -6.34 -17.06
CA TYR A 154 7.40 -6.52 -18.21
C TYR A 154 6.45 -7.68 -17.95
N TYR A 155 5.19 -7.50 -18.31
CA TYR A 155 4.12 -8.43 -18.00
C TYR A 155 3.39 -8.85 -19.27
N TYR A 156 3.20 -10.15 -19.45
CA TYR A 156 2.55 -10.75 -20.61
C TYR A 156 1.35 -11.56 -20.16
N TYR A 157 0.28 -11.51 -20.96
CA TYR A 157 -0.99 -12.14 -20.63
C TYR A 157 -1.48 -12.99 -21.78
N ASP A 158 -2.23 -14.05 -21.47
CA ASP A 158 -2.99 -14.82 -22.45
C ASP A 158 -4.31 -14.09 -22.83
N ASN A 159 -5.04 -14.68 -23.78
CA ASN A 159 -6.35 -14.16 -24.22
C ASN A 159 -7.42 -14.20 -23.12
N ASN A 160 -7.21 -14.99 -22.06
CA ASN A 160 -8.11 -15.05 -20.90
C ASN A 160 -7.75 -13.99 -19.84
N GLY A 161 -6.66 -13.24 -20.06
CA GLY A 161 -6.19 -12.20 -19.15
C GLY A 161 -5.38 -12.73 -17.97
N ASN A 162 -4.90 -13.97 -18.01
CA ASN A 162 -3.97 -14.52 -17.03
C ASN A 162 -2.55 -14.06 -17.34
N ASN A 163 -1.81 -13.65 -16.32
CA ASN A 163 -0.38 -13.37 -16.49
C ASN A 163 0.37 -14.68 -16.75
N THR A 164 0.98 -14.80 -17.92
CA THR A 164 1.71 -16.01 -18.36
C THR A 164 3.23 -15.85 -18.25
N LYS A 165 3.73 -14.61 -18.24
CA LYS A 165 5.16 -14.34 -18.14
C LYS A 165 5.40 -12.98 -17.50
N LYS A 166 6.40 -12.94 -16.61
CA LYS A 166 6.99 -11.70 -16.09
C LYS A 166 8.48 -11.68 -16.41
N ILE A 167 9.00 -10.58 -16.95
CA ILE A 167 10.44 -10.36 -17.06
C ILE A 167 10.80 -9.26 -16.07
N ARG A 168 11.75 -9.52 -15.18
CA ARG A 168 12.32 -8.53 -14.27
C ARG A 168 13.75 -8.23 -14.70
N HIS A 169 14.08 -6.96 -14.81
CA HIS A 169 15.42 -6.46 -15.08
C HIS A 169 15.87 -5.64 -13.88
N ASP A 170 16.90 -6.14 -13.18
CA ASP A 170 17.56 -5.38 -12.12
C ASP A 170 18.48 -4.35 -12.77
N LEU A 171 18.21 -3.07 -12.54
CA LEU A 171 18.96 -1.98 -13.16
C LEU A 171 20.30 -1.70 -12.46
N ASN A 172 20.53 -2.27 -11.27
CA ASN A 172 21.81 -2.18 -10.56
C ASN A 172 22.81 -3.20 -11.09
N THR A 173 22.38 -4.45 -11.25
CA THR A 173 23.25 -5.56 -11.67
C THR A 173 23.22 -5.81 -13.17
N GLY A 174 22.18 -5.36 -13.87
CA GLY A 174 21.89 -5.70 -15.26
C GLY A 174 21.32 -7.12 -15.43
N GLU A 175 21.11 -7.86 -14.33
CA GLU A 175 20.55 -9.21 -14.38
C GLU A 175 19.10 -9.20 -14.84
N ARG A 176 18.75 -10.22 -15.62
CA ARG A 176 17.41 -10.42 -16.14
C ARG A 176 16.88 -11.77 -15.70
N GLU A 177 15.68 -11.75 -15.14
CA GLU A 177 14.96 -12.93 -14.71
C GLU A 177 13.63 -13.05 -15.45
N GLU A 178 13.31 -14.23 -15.95
CA GLU A 178 12.02 -14.54 -16.56
C GLU A 178 11.25 -15.49 -15.65
N THR A 179 10.05 -15.10 -15.23
CA THR A 179 9.12 -15.98 -14.52
C THR A 179 8.00 -16.38 -15.47
N TYR A 180 7.95 -17.66 -15.83
CA TYR A 180 6.84 -18.26 -16.56
C TYR A 180 5.78 -18.72 -15.56
N LYS A 181 4.52 -18.45 -15.86
CA LYS A 181 3.40 -18.71 -14.96
C LYS A 181 2.41 -19.65 -15.61
N PHE A 182 2.11 -20.75 -14.92
CA PHE A 182 1.18 -21.76 -15.39
C PHE A 182 0.05 -21.94 -14.37
N ASN A 183 -1.19 -21.90 -14.85
CA ASN A 183 -2.36 -22.22 -14.05
C ASN A 183 -2.80 -23.64 -14.40
N ASP A 184 -3.12 -24.43 -13.38
CA ASP A 184 -3.64 -25.79 -13.51
C ASP A 184 -2.68 -26.74 -14.28
N THR A 185 -1.37 -26.47 -14.19
CA THR A 185 -0.30 -27.30 -14.77
C THR A 185 0.71 -27.66 -13.67
N ASP A 186 1.12 -28.94 -13.61
CA ASP A 186 2.17 -29.39 -12.68
C ASP A 186 3.55 -28.92 -13.14
N TYR A 187 4.47 -28.72 -12.19
CA TYR A 187 5.84 -28.28 -12.46
C TYR A 187 6.58 -29.18 -13.48
N LYS A 188 6.42 -30.50 -13.40
CA LYS A 188 7.09 -31.45 -14.32
C LYS A 188 6.64 -31.27 -15.76
N GLU A 189 5.37 -30.93 -15.97
CA GLU A 189 4.85 -30.61 -17.30
C GLU A 189 5.30 -29.22 -17.74
N ALA A 190 5.19 -28.22 -16.84
CA ALA A 190 5.56 -26.84 -17.10
C ALA A 190 7.03 -26.68 -17.54
N VAL A 191 7.96 -27.47 -16.98
CA VAL A 191 9.38 -27.47 -17.39
C VAL A 191 9.56 -27.71 -18.88
N ASN A 192 8.71 -28.55 -19.51
CA ASN A 192 8.81 -28.85 -20.94
C ASN A 192 8.17 -27.78 -21.84
N LEU A 193 7.40 -26.85 -21.25
CA LEU A 193 6.71 -25.77 -21.95
C LEU A 193 7.52 -24.47 -21.96
N VAL A 194 8.54 -24.35 -21.10
CA VAL A 194 9.37 -23.15 -21.01
C VAL A 194 10.40 -23.14 -22.14
N PRO A 195 10.44 -22.09 -22.97
CA PRO A 195 11.43 -21.98 -24.04
C PRO A 195 12.83 -21.73 -23.46
N SER A 196 13.87 -22.17 -24.17
CA SER A 196 15.25 -21.84 -23.84
C SER A 196 15.47 -20.33 -23.82
N SER A 197 16.23 -19.83 -22.84
CA SER A 197 16.54 -18.41 -22.67
C SER A 197 17.91 -18.26 -22.01
N ASP A 198 18.62 -17.18 -22.34
CA ASP A 198 19.89 -16.82 -21.69
C ASP A 198 19.66 -16.12 -20.34
N TYR A 199 18.40 -15.80 -20.00
CA TYR A 199 18.02 -15.18 -18.73
C TYR A 199 17.81 -16.23 -17.65
N LYS A 200 17.96 -15.83 -16.39
CA LYS A 200 17.63 -16.72 -15.27
C LYS A 200 16.13 -17.02 -15.31
N GLN A 201 15.77 -18.29 -15.45
CA GLN A 201 14.38 -18.70 -15.59
C GLN A 201 13.79 -19.21 -14.28
N ASN A 202 12.57 -18.80 -13.99
CA ASN A 202 11.74 -19.24 -12.89
C ASN A 202 10.41 -19.76 -13.43
N ILE A 203 9.87 -20.80 -12.82
CA ILE A 203 8.59 -21.41 -13.18
C ILE A 203 7.67 -21.35 -11.96
N GLU A 204 6.61 -20.55 -12.05
CA GLU A 204 5.56 -20.47 -11.06
C GLU A 204 4.36 -21.30 -11.54
N CYS A 205 3.97 -22.33 -10.78
CA CYS A 205 2.78 -23.13 -11.08
C CYS A 205 1.72 -22.89 -10.00
N SER A 206 0.46 -22.70 -10.40
CA SER A 206 -0.68 -22.56 -9.50
C SER A 206 -1.65 -23.71 -9.72
N LEU A 207 -1.88 -24.52 -8.68
CA LEU A 207 -2.84 -25.60 -8.70
C LEU A 207 -4.01 -25.26 -7.77
N LYS A 208 -5.22 -25.25 -8.34
CA LYS A 208 -6.44 -24.94 -7.59
C LYS A 208 -7.20 -26.21 -7.23
N GLN A 209 -7.72 -26.25 -6.02
CA GLN A 209 -8.65 -27.28 -5.57
C GLN A 209 -9.76 -26.62 -4.74
N THR A 210 -10.97 -27.13 -4.86
CA THR A 210 -12.09 -26.71 -4.01
C THR A 210 -12.35 -27.79 -2.99
N VAL A 211 -12.35 -27.43 -1.71
CA VAL A 211 -12.70 -28.33 -0.60
C VAL A 211 -13.85 -27.70 0.16
N ASN A 212 -15.03 -28.31 0.08
CA ASN A 212 -16.29 -27.70 0.53
C ASN A 212 -16.47 -26.31 -0.12
N ASP A 213 -16.69 -25.27 0.69
CA ASP A 213 -16.88 -23.89 0.22
C ASP A 213 -15.59 -23.06 0.22
N THR A 214 -14.42 -23.72 0.27
CA THR A 214 -13.11 -23.06 0.27
C THR A 214 -12.32 -23.40 -1.00
N LEU A 215 -11.95 -22.37 -1.74
CA LEU A 215 -10.99 -22.47 -2.85
C LEU A 215 -9.57 -22.39 -2.28
N ILE A 216 -8.75 -23.40 -2.56
CA ILE A 216 -7.35 -23.46 -2.14
C ILE A 216 -6.49 -23.42 -3.39
N SER A 217 -5.59 -22.43 -3.48
CA SER A 217 -4.59 -22.34 -4.54
C SER A 217 -3.20 -22.62 -3.95
N ARG A 218 -2.55 -23.70 -4.40
CA ARG A 218 -1.16 -23.99 -4.04
C ARG A 218 -0.26 -23.42 -5.12
N ILE A 219 0.71 -22.60 -4.74
CA ILE A 219 1.63 -21.95 -5.65
C ILE A 219 3.04 -22.49 -5.38
N THR A 220 3.68 -23.02 -6.42
CA THR A 220 5.05 -23.52 -6.36
C THR A 220 5.96 -22.67 -7.22
N LEU A 221 7.17 -22.40 -6.75
CA LEU A 221 8.23 -21.77 -7.51
C LEU A 221 9.35 -22.79 -7.74
N ASN A 222 9.68 -23.06 -8.99
CA ASN A 222 10.70 -24.05 -9.39
C ASN A 222 10.49 -25.43 -8.74
N GLY A 223 9.22 -25.86 -8.65
CA GLY A 223 8.83 -27.15 -8.08
C GLY A 223 8.76 -27.20 -6.55
N VAL A 224 9.15 -26.12 -5.86
CA VAL A 224 9.09 -26.01 -4.40
C VAL A 224 7.86 -25.21 -3.99
N LEU A 225 7.16 -25.63 -2.93
CA LEU A 225 6.03 -24.86 -2.38
C LEU A 225 6.50 -23.46 -1.98
N ASP A 226 5.85 -22.45 -2.52
CA ASP A 226 6.14 -21.05 -2.25
C ASP A 226 5.09 -20.43 -1.31
N ARG A 227 3.81 -20.56 -1.68
CA ARG A 227 2.70 -20.04 -0.89
C ARG A 227 1.39 -20.79 -1.12
N VAL A 228 0.46 -20.68 -0.18
CA VAL A 228 -0.90 -21.23 -0.28
C VAL A 228 -1.91 -20.12 -0.06
N MET A 229 -2.84 -19.97 -0.99
CA MET A 229 -3.98 -19.07 -0.87
C MET A 229 -5.23 -19.85 -0.49
N LYS A 230 -6.04 -19.32 0.43
CA LYS A 230 -7.38 -19.83 0.75
C LYS A 230 -8.40 -18.71 0.57
N GLU A 231 -9.44 -18.97 -0.21
CA GLU A 231 -10.55 -18.05 -0.43
C GLU A 231 -11.86 -18.72 0.00
N TYR A 232 -12.61 -18.06 0.88
CA TYR A 232 -13.85 -18.60 1.43
C TYR A 232 -14.77 -17.48 1.92
N THR A 233 -16.03 -17.81 2.19
CA THR A 233 -17.02 -16.88 2.74
C THR A 233 -17.50 -17.36 4.10
N ILE A 234 -17.51 -16.48 5.11
CA ILE A 234 -18.13 -16.73 6.41
C ILE A 234 -19.22 -15.67 6.64
N GLY A 235 -20.48 -16.13 6.67
CA GLY A 235 -21.63 -15.22 6.73
C GLY A 235 -21.65 -14.26 5.54
N LYS A 236 -21.58 -12.96 5.81
CA LYS A 236 -21.54 -11.90 4.77
C LYS A 236 -20.12 -11.38 4.47
N LYS A 237 -19.08 -12.07 4.96
CA LYS A 237 -17.68 -11.66 4.81
C LYS A 237 -16.98 -12.57 3.81
N LYS A 238 -16.35 -11.99 2.79
CA LYS A 238 -15.41 -12.70 1.91
C LYS A 238 -14.03 -12.60 2.50
N ILE A 239 -13.32 -13.72 2.59
CA ILE A 239 -12.01 -13.81 3.23
C ILE A 239 -11.03 -14.44 2.25
N LYS A 240 -9.83 -13.87 2.17
CA LYS A 240 -8.70 -14.42 1.45
C LYS A 240 -7.49 -14.45 2.37
N GLU A 241 -6.94 -15.63 2.60
CA GLU A 241 -5.78 -15.86 3.46
C GLU A 241 -4.59 -16.34 2.63
N GLU A 242 -3.41 -15.81 2.91
CA GLU A 242 -2.13 -16.17 2.32
C GLU A 242 -1.24 -16.79 3.39
N PHE A 243 -0.73 -17.98 3.09
CA PHE A 243 0.21 -18.70 3.92
C PHE A 243 1.54 -18.83 3.19
N ASP A 244 2.65 -18.65 3.90
CA ASP A 244 3.99 -18.91 3.37
C ASP A 244 4.25 -20.42 3.18
N ASN A 245 5.47 -20.75 2.71
CA ASN A 245 5.90 -22.13 2.52
C ASN A 245 5.96 -22.97 3.82
N GLY A 246 6.07 -22.30 4.98
CA GLY A 246 6.02 -22.90 6.31
C GLY A 246 4.59 -23.07 6.83
N MET A 247 3.57 -22.75 6.03
CA MET A 247 2.16 -22.74 6.40
C MET A 247 1.82 -21.74 7.51
N THR A 248 2.63 -20.69 7.66
CA THR A 248 2.37 -19.56 8.54
C THR A 248 1.50 -18.54 7.81
N LEU A 249 0.44 -18.04 8.46
CA LEU A 249 -0.39 -16.98 7.89
C LEU A 249 0.43 -15.69 7.80
N VAL A 250 0.56 -15.13 6.58
CA VAL A 250 1.30 -13.90 6.32
C VAL A 250 0.41 -12.75 5.86
N ASN A 251 -0.77 -13.05 5.30
CA ASN A 251 -1.73 -12.01 4.93
C ASN A 251 -3.18 -12.50 5.02
N LYS A 252 -4.10 -11.60 5.38
CA LYS A 252 -5.54 -11.85 5.41
C LYS A 252 -6.32 -10.63 4.93
N GLU A 253 -6.98 -10.78 3.80
CA GLU A 253 -7.94 -9.82 3.28
C GLU A 253 -9.35 -10.21 3.69
N THR A 254 -10.17 -9.24 4.10
CA THR A 254 -11.57 -9.42 4.43
C THR A 254 -12.40 -8.30 3.82
N GLU A 255 -13.38 -8.65 2.98
CA GLU A 255 -14.36 -7.72 2.41
C GLU A 255 -15.74 -7.97 3.03
N TYR A 256 -16.39 -6.91 3.50
CA TYR A 256 -17.74 -6.97 4.08
C TYR A 256 -18.49 -5.65 3.94
N LYS A 257 -19.74 -5.61 4.42
CA LYS A 257 -20.53 -4.39 4.55
C LYS A 257 -20.84 -4.07 6.01
N GLU A 258 -20.69 -2.81 6.38
CA GLU A 258 -20.98 -2.29 7.72
C GLU A 258 -21.67 -0.92 7.58
N ASN A 259 -22.83 -0.74 8.20
CA ASN A 259 -23.60 0.52 8.15
C ASN A 259 -23.81 1.09 6.74
N GLY A 260 -24.01 0.22 5.74
CA GLY A 260 -24.19 0.61 4.32
C GLY A 260 -22.88 0.82 3.55
N LEU A 261 -21.73 0.90 4.22
CA LEU A 261 -20.42 1.05 3.61
C LEU A 261 -19.83 -0.31 3.23
N ARG A 262 -19.05 -0.34 2.15
CA ARG A 262 -18.19 -1.47 1.82
C ARG A 262 -16.86 -1.29 2.55
N VAL A 263 -16.42 -2.31 3.28
CA VAL A 263 -15.21 -2.28 4.09
C VAL A 263 -14.25 -3.34 3.59
N ASN A 264 -13.03 -2.92 3.26
CA ASN A 264 -11.92 -3.79 2.92
C ASN A 264 -10.89 -3.69 4.04
N VAL A 265 -10.58 -4.83 4.66
CA VAL A 265 -9.55 -4.94 5.70
C VAL A 265 -8.46 -5.85 5.19
N ASN A 266 -7.22 -5.36 5.15
CA ASN A 266 -6.05 -6.16 4.85
C ASN A 266 -5.15 -6.22 6.09
N HIS A 267 -4.92 -7.43 6.60
CA HIS A 267 -4.07 -7.69 7.75
C HIS A 267 -2.82 -8.44 7.31
N THR A 268 -1.66 -7.80 7.44
CA THR A 268 -0.36 -8.36 7.05
C THR A 268 0.45 -8.70 8.30
N LEU A 269 1.01 -9.90 8.32
CA LEU A 269 1.81 -10.46 9.40
C LEU A 269 3.24 -10.68 8.90
N ARG A 270 4.22 -10.24 9.69
CA ARG A 270 5.65 -10.43 9.43
C ARG A 270 6.34 -10.88 10.71
N ASN A 271 7.55 -11.43 10.58
CA ASN A 271 8.37 -11.78 11.75
C ASN A 271 8.68 -10.58 12.64
N THR A 272 8.67 -9.38 12.07
CA THR A 272 8.95 -8.11 12.74
C THR A 272 7.71 -7.43 13.33
N GLY A 273 6.50 -7.99 13.13
CA GLY A 273 5.25 -7.41 13.62
C GLY A 273 4.09 -7.51 12.63
N TYR A 274 3.16 -6.56 12.65
CA TYR A 274 1.94 -6.61 11.86
C TYR A 274 1.44 -5.23 11.41
N SER A 275 0.56 -5.25 10.41
CA SER A 275 -0.24 -4.09 10.02
C SER A 275 -1.65 -4.48 9.67
N THR A 276 -2.60 -3.57 9.89
CA THR A 276 -3.98 -3.66 9.43
C THR A 276 -4.33 -2.38 8.70
N ASP A 277 -4.75 -2.51 7.45
CA ASP A 277 -5.25 -1.43 6.60
C ASP A 277 -6.75 -1.65 6.40
N SER A 278 -7.56 -0.71 6.89
CA SER A 278 -9.02 -0.73 6.80
C SER A 278 -9.52 0.45 5.99
N ILE A 279 -10.12 0.18 4.83
CA ILE A 279 -10.65 1.20 3.92
C ILE A 279 -12.16 1.06 3.82
N TYR A 280 -12.86 2.17 4.06
CA TYR A 280 -14.31 2.29 3.99
C TYR A 280 -14.70 3.03 2.73
N TYR A 281 -15.69 2.47 2.03
CA TYR A 281 -16.18 2.99 0.77
C TYR A 281 -17.67 3.24 0.79
N GLU A 282 -18.07 4.38 0.24
CA GLU A 282 -19.44 4.64 -0.22
C GLU A 282 -19.45 4.61 -1.75
N GLY A 283 -20.10 3.59 -2.33
CA GLY A 283 -19.94 3.28 -3.74
C GLY A 283 -18.47 3.03 -4.11
N ASN A 284 -17.92 3.86 -4.99
CA ASN A 284 -16.52 3.81 -5.42
C ASN A 284 -15.61 4.83 -4.71
N LYS A 285 -16.16 5.66 -3.82
CA LYS A 285 -15.43 6.73 -3.13
C LYS A 285 -14.91 6.24 -1.79
N LYS A 286 -13.65 6.57 -1.46
CA LYS A 286 -13.12 6.38 -0.11
C LYS A 286 -13.73 7.43 0.79
N VAL A 287 -14.23 7.02 1.95
CA VAL A 287 -14.81 7.93 2.96
C VAL A 287 -14.01 7.91 4.26
N LYS A 288 -13.31 6.81 4.53
CA LYS A 288 -12.42 6.68 5.69
C LYS A 288 -11.34 5.65 5.41
N HIS A 289 -10.15 5.91 5.93
CA HIS A 289 -9.05 4.95 5.93
C HIS A 289 -8.42 4.93 7.33
N ILE A 290 -8.19 3.73 7.85
CA ILE A 290 -7.55 3.50 9.14
C ILE A 290 -6.42 2.51 8.90
N TYR A 291 -5.20 2.94 9.13
CA TYR A 291 -4.03 2.08 9.09
C TYR A 291 -3.44 1.99 10.50
N ASN A 292 -3.21 0.78 10.99
CA ASN A 292 -2.48 0.54 12.21
C ASN A 292 -1.35 -0.45 11.97
N SER A 293 -0.19 -0.20 12.56
CA SER A 293 0.90 -1.16 12.53
C SER A 293 1.67 -1.17 13.82
N ASP A 294 2.33 -2.28 14.07
CA ASP A 294 3.33 -2.47 15.09
C ASP A 294 4.47 -3.22 14.43
N TYR A 295 5.55 -2.52 14.09
CA TYR A 295 6.72 -3.12 13.47
C TYR A 295 7.97 -2.72 14.24
N ASN A 296 8.75 -3.71 14.68
CA ASN A 296 9.99 -3.49 15.43
C ASN A 296 9.80 -2.53 16.62
N GLY A 297 8.71 -2.67 17.37
CA GLY A 297 8.39 -1.81 18.53
C GLY A 297 7.90 -0.40 18.16
N THR A 298 7.80 -0.07 16.88
CA THR A 298 7.21 1.18 16.41
C THR A 298 5.74 0.98 16.04
N ILE A 299 4.86 1.60 16.82
CA ILE A 299 3.42 1.59 16.60
C ILE A 299 2.99 2.83 15.84
N THR A 300 2.32 2.60 14.72
CA THR A 300 1.73 3.65 13.89
C THR A 300 0.21 3.52 13.92
N LEU A 301 -0.48 4.65 14.09
CA LEU A 301 -1.91 4.77 13.81
C LEU A 301 -2.12 5.95 12.87
N GLU A 302 -2.60 5.67 11.67
CA GLU A 302 -2.98 6.68 10.68
C GLU A 302 -4.49 6.62 10.43
N ILE A 303 -5.13 7.79 10.48
CA ILE A 303 -6.55 7.95 10.17
C ILE A 303 -6.65 9.03 9.10
N SER A 304 -7.32 8.70 8.00
CA SER A 304 -7.61 9.64 6.92
C SER A 304 -9.12 9.77 6.70
N GLU A 305 -9.54 11.02 6.52
CA GLU A 305 -10.93 11.43 6.28
C GLU A 305 -11.03 12.08 4.90
N TYR A 306 -12.17 11.91 4.25
CA TYR A 306 -12.40 12.33 2.87
C TYR A 306 -13.68 13.15 2.76
N ASP A 307 -13.73 14.07 1.79
CA ASP A 307 -14.96 14.78 1.43
C ASP A 307 -15.89 13.94 0.55
N GLU A 308 -17.04 14.52 0.20
CA GLU A 308 -18.08 13.87 -0.61
C GLU A 308 -17.61 13.52 -2.03
N GLN A 309 -16.55 14.14 -2.54
CA GLN A 309 -15.93 13.84 -3.83
C GLN A 309 -14.92 12.70 -3.72
N GLY A 310 -14.54 12.30 -2.50
CA GLY A 310 -13.58 11.24 -2.22
C GLY A 310 -12.13 11.75 -2.16
N ASN A 311 -11.92 13.05 -2.01
CA ASN A 311 -10.61 13.66 -1.82
C ASN A 311 -10.31 13.79 -0.33
N ILE A 312 -9.03 13.66 0.04
CA ILE A 312 -8.63 13.72 1.44
C ILE A 312 -8.84 15.13 2.00
N ILE A 313 -9.39 15.22 3.21
CA ILE A 313 -9.58 16.48 3.94
C ILE A 313 -8.79 16.52 5.25
N LYS A 314 -8.47 15.36 5.79
CA LYS A 314 -7.66 15.26 7.00
C LYS A 314 -6.87 13.96 7.02
N LYS A 315 -5.63 14.05 7.47
CA LYS A 315 -4.78 12.91 7.81
C LYS A 315 -4.20 13.14 9.21
N THR A 316 -4.34 12.16 10.08
CA THR A 316 -3.71 12.17 11.41
C THR A 316 -2.85 10.93 11.52
N LYS A 317 -1.54 11.10 11.66
CA LYS A 317 -0.58 10.01 11.88
C LYS A 317 0.02 10.14 13.27
N LYS A 318 -0.16 9.11 14.08
CA LYS A 318 0.39 8.99 15.43
C LYS A 318 1.45 7.92 15.44
N LEU A 319 2.59 8.21 16.06
CA LEU A 319 3.72 7.31 16.15
C LEU A 319 4.12 7.14 17.61
N ARG A 320 4.35 5.89 17.99
CA ARG A 320 4.90 5.48 19.27
C ARG A 320 6.11 4.61 19.00
N TRP A 321 7.21 4.87 19.67
CA TRP A 321 8.41 4.05 19.64
C TRP A 321 9.01 3.99 21.04
N GLU A 322 9.77 2.95 21.33
CA GLU A 322 10.55 2.90 22.56
C GLU A 322 11.56 4.06 22.53
N SER A 323 11.38 5.02 23.43
CA SER A 323 12.39 6.03 23.69
C SER A 323 13.43 5.42 24.62
N ASP A 324 14.73 5.61 24.34
CA ASP A 324 15.89 5.10 25.10
C ASP A 324 15.91 5.40 26.62
N ASN A 325 14.88 6.06 27.15
CA ASN A 325 14.74 6.44 28.56
C ASN A 325 14.14 5.35 29.47
N GLU A 326 13.86 4.13 28.98
CA GLU A 326 13.47 3.00 29.85
C GLU A 326 14.59 1.97 30.08
N ILE A 327 15.76 2.12 29.45
CA ILE A 327 16.96 1.34 29.79
C ILE A 327 17.73 2.04 30.92
N THR A 328 17.12 2.14 32.11
CA THR A 328 17.80 2.25 33.41
C THR A 328 16.75 2.43 34.50
N ARG A 329 16.33 1.32 35.10
CA ARG A 329 15.83 1.31 36.47
C ARG A 329 16.38 0.12 37.21
#